data_AF-A0A3L7SNF9-F1
#
_entry.id   AF-A0A3L7SNF9-F1
#
_cell.length_a   1.000
_cell.length_b   1.000
_cell.length_c   1.000
_cell.angle_alpha   90.00
_cell.angle_beta   90.00
_cell.angle_gamma   90.00
#
_symmetry.space_group_name_H-M   'P 1'
#
loop_
_entity.id
_entity.type
_entity.pdbx_description
1 polymer ?
#
loop_
_entity_poly.entity_id
_entity_poly.type
_entity_poly.pdbx_seq_one_letter_code
_entity_poly.pdbx_strand_id
1 'polypeptide(L)'
;MDSFQLPLLAAAVTNLLRLLALAGALASAGVTAAEPDDRQHGDHEHGVGAHGGLIVPLGRDSYHVEPVFESGGILRLYLLGSDETRIQETQRQTLTAYVKPAGGSETVALQFESDPQEGDADDKTSRFKGVIPESLRGKAVDITIPNLRIEKERFRVGFTSAPPPDHAAAMPAALADNESTTLFLTPGGTYTEADIAANGRLTAQQKFKGFQAKHDVNPKPGDRLCPISETKANPLCAWVIGGKTYEFCCPPCVEEFVRTAKEKPDEIKDPEAYVKR
;
A
#
# COMPACT_ATOMS: atom_id res chain seq x y z
N MET A 1 6.56 -47.43 67.10
CA MET A 1 5.49 -46.86 67.92
C MET A 1 5.29 -45.45 67.40
N ASP A 2 4.37 -45.12 66.51
CA ASP A 2 3.24 -45.83 65.93
C ASP A 2 2.99 -45.28 64.52
N SER A 3 2.66 -46.21 63.61
CA SER A 3 2.10 -45.98 62.29
C SER A 3 0.59 -45.73 62.43
N PHE A 4 -0.04 -44.83 61.67
CA PHE A 4 -1.47 -44.91 61.26
C PHE A 4 -1.73 -43.84 60.16
N GLN A 5 -1.78 -44.23 58.88
CA GLN A 5 -2.98 -44.57 58.08
C GLN A 5 -3.96 -43.40 57.79
N LEU A 6 -3.99 -42.99 56.51
CA LEU A 6 -5.16 -42.51 55.76
C LEU A 6 -6.15 -43.68 55.54
N PRO A 7 -7.49 -43.49 55.39
CA PRO A 7 -8.05 -42.95 54.14
C PRO A 7 -9.43 -42.23 54.20
N LEU A 8 -9.83 -41.79 53.00
CA LEU A 8 -11.12 -41.29 52.51
C LEU A 8 -12.39 -41.77 53.24
N LEU A 9 -13.41 -40.90 53.28
CA LEU A 9 -14.81 -41.30 53.04
C LEU A 9 -15.62 -40.13 52.44
N ALA A 10 -16.32 -40.46 51.36
CA ALA A 10 -17.21 -39.60 50.61
C ALA A 10 -18.67 -39.70 51.12
N ALA A 11 -19.41 -38.62 50.87
CA ALA A 11 -20.84 -38.53 50.56
C ALA A 11 -21.89 -39.18 51.50
N ALA A 12 -22.80 -38.35 52.03
CA ALA A 12 -24.18 -38.19 51.52
C ALA A 12 -25.18 -37.82 52.64
N VAL A 13 -26.31 -37.24 52.21
CA VAL A 13 -27.68 -37.33 52.79
C VAL A 13 -28.32 -36.00 53.24
N THR A 14 -29.26 -35.57 52.38
CA THR A 14 -30.54 -34.85 52.57
C THR A 14 -30.63 -33.42 53.09
N ASN A 15 -31.24 -32.54 52.27
CA ASN A 15 -32.62 -32.05 52.46
C ASN A 15 -33.04 -31.23 51.21
N LEU A 16 -34.07 -31.63 50.48
CA LEU A 16 -35.51 -31.42 50.71
C LEU A 16 -36.04 -30.20 49.93
N LEU A 17 -36.82 -30.52 48.89
CA LEU A 17 -37.89 -29.77 48.23
C LEU A 17 -38.02 -28.25 48.54
N ARG A 18 -37.88 -27.42 47.50
CA ARG A 18 -38.89 -26.39 47.20
C ARG A 18 -39.13 -26.28 45.69
N LEU A 19 -40.33 -26.70 45.29
CA LEU A 19 -41.00 -26.27 44.08
C LEU A 19 -41.23 -24.75 44.14
N LEU A 20 -40.87 -24.02 43.09
CA LEU A 20 -41.63 -22.88 42.63
C LEU A 20 -41.47 -22.78 41.11
N ALA A 21 -42.57 -23.08 40.44
CA ALA A 21 -42.75 -22.87 39.01
C ALA A 21 -42.77 -21.36 38.73
N LEU A 22 -41.96 -20.92 37.76
CA LEU A 22 -42.24 -19.71 37.01
C LEU A 22 -42.15 -20.05 35.52
N ALA A 23 -43.31 -20.01 34.87
CA ALA A 23 -43.45 -20.08 33.44
C ALA A 23 -42.80 -18.86 32.79
N GLY A 24 -41.88 -19.10 31.85
CA GLY A 24 -41.27 -18.08 31.00
C GLY A 24 -41.09 -18.67 29.61
N ALA A 25 -41.79 -18.13 28.63
CA ALA A 25 -41.84 -18.59 27.25
C ALA A 25 -40.44 -18.70 26.62
N LEU A 26 -40.05 -19.90 26.19
CA LEU A 26 -38.95 -20.12 25.25
C LEU A 26 -39.47 -19.88 23.84
N ALA A 27 -39.34 -18.65 23.36
CA ALA A 27 -39.33 -18.37 21.94
C ALA A 27 -38.09 -19.05 21.33
N SER A 28 -38.33 -19.99 20.42
CA SER A 28 -37.33 -20.57 19.54
C SER A 28 -36.76 -19.49 18.62
N ALA A 29 -35.63 -18.90 18.99
CA ALA A 29 -34.81 -18.10 18.09
C ALA A 29 -34.14 -19.05 17.09
N GLY A 30 -34.73 -19.16 15.90
CA GLY A 30 -34.09 -19.77 14.75
C GLY A 30 -32.85 -18.97 14.35
N VAL A 31 -31.76 -19.69 14.17
CA VAL A 31 -30.43 -19.25 13.75
C VAL A 31 -30.52 -18.33 12.52
N THR A 32 -30.32 -17.04 12.72
CA THR A 32 -29.84 -16.15 11.65
C THR A 32 -28.36 -16.43 11.43
N ALA A 33 -28.03 -16.87 10.23
CA ALA A 33 -26.66 -16.99 9.76
C ALA A 33 -25.96 -15.63 9.96
N ALA A 34 -24.85 -15.64 10.68
CA ALA A 34 -23.97 -14.49 10.77
C ALA A 34 -23.43 -14.19 9.37
N GLU A 35 -23.78 -13.01 8.86
CA GLU A 35 -23.19 -12.44 7.65
C GLU A 35 -21.68 -12.23 7.85
N PRO A 36 -20.86 -12.37 6.80
CA PRO A 36 -19.44 -12.05 6.89
C PRO A 36 -19.28 -10.57 7.22
N ASP A 37 -18.58 -10.29 8.32
CA ASP A 37 -18.15 -8.96 8.76
C ASP A 37 -17.11 -8.42 7.76
N ASP A 38 -17.59 -7.89 6.64
CA ASP A 38 -16.82 -7.19 5.61
C ASP A 38 -16.51 -5.77 6.09
N ARG A 39 -15.80 -5.67 7.22
CA ARG A 39 -15.19 -4.42 7.64
C ARG A 39 -13.95 -4.21 6.81
N GLN A 40 -14.18 -3.54 5.68
CA GLN A 40 -13.27 -2.63 4.99
C GLN A 40 -11.98 -2.40 5.79
N HIS A 41 -10.94 -3.12 5.39
CA HIS A 41 -9.58 -2.71 5.66
C HIS A 41 -9.40 -1.34 5.01
N GLY A 42 -9.12 -0.33 5.83
CA GLY A 42 -8.83 1.02 5.37
C GLY A 42 -7.69 0.97 4.35
N ASP A 43 -7.99 1.44 3.16
CA ASP A 43 -7.04 1.52 2.05
C ASP A 43 -6.11 2.71 2.35
N HIS A 44 -4.99 2.43 3.00
CA HIS A 44 -3.96 3.41 3.31
C HIS A 44 -2.88 3.33 2.22
N GLU A 45 -2.65 4.44 1.53
CA GLU A 45 -1.66 4.54 0.46
C GLU A 45 -0.25 4.50 1.06
N HIS A 46 0.50 3.45 0.73
CA HIS A 46 1.90 3.29 1.16
C HIS A 46 2.84 3.98 0.18
N GLY A 47 3.61 4.95 0.66
CA GLY A 47 4.54 5.75 -0.17
C GLY A 47 5.83 5.01 -0.56
N VAL A 48 6.73 5.71 -1.24
CA VAL A 48 8.13 5.28 -1.40
C VAL A 48 8.82 5.40 -0.05
N GLY A 49 9.36 4.30 0.46
CA GLY A 49 10.01 4.25 1.77
C GLY A 49 11.30 5.07 1.84
N ALA A 50 11.83 5.23 3.05
CA ALA A 50 13.01 6.06 3.31
C ALA A 50 14.27 5.56 2.60
N HIS A 51 14.30 4.29 2.21
CA HIS A 51 15.37 3.67 1.43
C HIS A 51 15.07 3.62 -0.08
N GLY A 52 13.99 4.27 -0.53
CA GLY A 52 13.57 4.31 -1.93
C GLY A 52 12.82 3.06 -2.39
N GLY A 53 12.40 2.19 -1.46
CA GLY A 53 11.71 0.94 -1.72
C GLY A 53 10.19 1.04 -1.67
N LEU A 54 9.53 -0.05 -2.05
CA LEU A 54 8.09 -0.25 -1.82
C LEU A 54 7.85 -0.41 -0.32
N ILE A 55 6.76 0.11 0.22
CA ILE A 55 6.33 -0.18 1.59
C ILE A 55 5.23 -1.25 1.58
N VAL A 56 5.44 -2.33 2.33
CA VAL A 56 4.52 -3.48 2.41
C VAL A 56 3.92 -3.55 3.83
N PRO A 57 2.62 -3.30 4.02
CA PRO A 57 1.99 -3.36 5.34
C PRO A 57 1.84 -4.77 5.86
N LEU A 58 1.95 -4.94 7.18
CA LEU A 58 1.70 -6.19 7.90
C LEU A 58 0.87 -5.94 9.16
N GLY A 59 0.00 -6.90 9.50
CA GLY A 59 -0.70 -6.88 10.78
C GLY A 59 -1.62 -5.67 10.96
N ARG A 60 -2.37 -5.29 9.92
CA ARG A 60 -3.23 -4.08 9.91
C ARG A 60 -2.42 -2.81 10.18
N ASP A 61 -1.35 -2.62 9.41
CA ASP A 61 -0.42 -1.47 9.48
C ASP A 61 0.30 -1.30 10.82
N SER A 62 0.33 -2.37 11.64
CA SER A 62 1.12 -2.38 12.87
C SER A 62 2.61 -2.40 12.58
N TYR A 63 3.00 -2.96 11.43
CA TYR A 63 4.36 -3.07 10.97
C TYR A 63 4.42 -2.89 9.45
N HIS A 64 5.59 -2.53 8.95
CA HIS A 64 5.85 -2.45 7.52
C HIS A 64 7.15 -3.15 7.16
N VAL A 65 7.26 -3.56 5.90
CA VAL A 65 8.50 -4.07 5.31
C VAL A 65 8.85 -3.24 4.09
N GLU A 66 10.08 -2.73 4.03
CA GLU A 66 10.61 -2.06 2.86
C GLU A 66 11.60 -2.96 2.10
N PRO A 67 11.18 -3.65 1.02
CA PRO A 67 12.10 -4.29 0.09
C PRO A 67 12.91 -3.27 -0.73
N VAL A 68 14.23 -3.42 -0.70
CA VAL A 68 15.18 -2.60 -1.47
C VAL A 68 16.06 -3.51 -2.34
N PHE A 69 16.05 -3.25 -3.64
CA PHE A 69 16.86 -3.97 -4.62
C PHE A 69 18.16 -3.20 -4.89
N GLU A 70 19.29 -3.90 -4.84
CA GLU A 70 20.61 -3.33 -5.02
C GLU A 70 21.37 -3.99 -6.17
N SER A 71 22.46 -3.34 -6.57
CA SER A 71 23.43 -3.91 -7.52
C SER A 71 23.91 -5.29 -7.07
N GLY A 72 24.15 -6.19 -8.03
CA GLY A 72 24.54 -7.57 -7.75
C GLY A 72 23.38 -8.49 -7.35
N GLY A 73 22.14 -8.01 -7.44
CA GLY A 73 20.94 -8.80 -7.12
C GLY A 73 20.70 -8.95 -5.63
N ILE A 74 21.30 -8.10 -4.80
CA ILE A 74 21.01 -8.09 -3.36
C ILE A 74 19.60 -7.54 -3.16
N LEU A 75 18.81 -8.23 -2.36
CA LEU A 75 17.51 -7.76 -1.88
C LEU A 75 17.58 -7.64 -0.36
N ARG A 76 17.40 -6.41 0.14
CA ARG A 76 17.29 -6.13 1.57
C ARG A 76 15.83 -5.92 1.94
N LEU A 77 15.44 -6.42 3.10
CA LEU A 77 14.14 -6.17 3.71
C LEU A 77 14.38 -5.39 4.99
N TYR A 78 13.88 -4.16 5.07
CA TYR A 78 13.88 -3.38 6.31
C TYR A 78 12.56 -3.57 7.03
N LEU A 79 12.62 -3.87 8.32
CA LEU A 79 11.45 -3.93 9.18
C LEU A 79 11.22 -2.56 9.82
N LEU A 80 9.99 -2.08 9.67
CA LEU A 80 9.55 -0.78 10.15
C LEU A 80 8.33 -0.97 11.06
N GLY A 81 8.13 -0.02 11.98
CA GLY A 81 6.97 0.01 12.86
C GLY A 81 5.71 0.50 12.14
N SER A 82 4.68 0.81 12.91
CA SER A 82 3.47 1.47 12.41
C SER A 82 3.74 2.89 11.89
N ASP A 83 4.75 3.55 12.45
CA ASP A 83 5.39 4.73 11.87
C ASP A 83 6.54 4.25 10.97
N GLU A 84 6.41 4.42 9.65
CA GLU A 84 7.38 3.99 8.64
C GLU A 84 8.76 4.64 8.81
N THR A 85 8.88 5.71 9.61
CA THR A 85 10.17 6.34 9.95
C THR A 85 10.88 5.66 11.13
N ARG A 86 10.23 4.67 11.77
CA ARG A 86 10.74 3.98 12.95
C ARG A 86 11.16 2.55 12.59
N ILE A 87 12.40 2.23 12.90
CA ILE A 87 12.93 0.87 12.77
C ILE A 87 12.22 -0.09 13.74
N GLN A 88 11.84 -1.26 13.24
CA GLN A 88 11.26 -2.34 14.03
C GLN A 88 12.25 -3.52 14.13
N GLU A 89 12.74 -3.78 15.33
CA GLU A 89 13.55 -4.97 15.59
C GLU A 89 12.70 -6.23 15.74
N THR A 90 13.25 -7.37 15.33
CA THR A 90 12.73 -8.70 15.64
C THR A 90 13.85 -9.64 16.05
N GLN A 91 13.51 -10.82 16.59
CA GLN A 91 14.51 -11.86 16.84
C GLN A 91 15.17 -12.27 15.52
N ARG A 92 16.48 -12.47 15.57
CA ARG A 92 17.22 -13.09 14.46
C ARG A 92 16.56 -14.40 14.03
N GLN A 93 16.37 -14.54 12.73
CA GLN A 93 15.76 -15.70 12.10
C GLN A 93 16.22 -15.79 10.64
N THR A 94 16.12 -16.98 10.08
CA THR A 94 16.33 -17.23 8.65
C THR A 94 14.96 -17.36 7.99
N LEU A 95 14.76 -16.68 6.87
CA LEU A 95 13.49 -16.67 6.14
C LEU A 95 13.66 -17.37 4.79
N THR A 96 12.73 -18.27 4.46
CA THR A 96 12.59 -18.76 3.09
C THR A 96 11.61 -17.87 2.34
N ALA A 97 12.07 -17.28 1.24
CA ALA A 97 11.25 -16.60 0.26
C ALA A 97 11.02 -17.49 -0.97
N TYR A 98 9.88 -17.31 -1.62
CA TYR A 98 9.52 -17.93 -2.87
C TYR A 98 9.41 -16.83 -3.91
N VAL A 99 10.26 -16.89 -4.94
CA VAL A 99 10.41 -15.86 -5.96
C VAL A 99 10.05 -16.45 -7.32
N LYS A 100 9.22 -15.77 -8.09
CA LYS A 100 8.89 -16.13 -9.46
C LYS A 100 8.91 -14.89 -10.36
N PRO A 101 9.10 -15.00 -11.68
CA PRO A 101 8.81 -13.91 -12.59
C PRO A 101 7.37 -13.41 -12.37
N ALA A 102 7.15 -12.10 -12.41
CA ALA A 102 5.81 -11.53 -12.27
C ALA A 102 4.86 -12.13 -13.32
N GLY A 103 3.69 -12.63 -12.88
CA GLY A 103 2.73 -13.34 -13.74
C GLY A 103 3.16 -14.74 -14.18
N GLY A 104 4.35 -15.19 -13.80
CA GLY A 104 4.85 -16.54 -14.05
C GLY A 104 4.30 -17.57 -13.06
N SER A 105 4.57 -18.84 -13.34
CA SER A 105 4.21 -19.99 -12.49
C SER A 105 5.43 -20.67 -11.85
N GLU A 106 6.59 -20.59 -12.48
CA GLU A 106 7.82 -21.22 -11.97
C GLU A 106 8.41 -20.43 -10.80
N THR A 107 8.59 -21.11 -9.68
CA THR A 107 9.02 -20.51 -8.41
C THR A 107 10.36 -21.08 -7.98
N VAL A 108 11.26 -20.21 -7.53
CA VAL A 108 12.56 -20.53 -6.95
C VAL A 108 12.58 -20.13 -5.48
N ALA A 109 13.11 -21.00 -4.62
CA ALA A 109 13.31 -20.67 -3.21
C ALA A 109 14.59 -19.86 -3.01
N LEU A 110 14.51 -18.81 -2.19
CA LEU A 110 15.60 -17.94 -1.78
C LEU A 110 15.69 -17.92 -0.25
N GLN A 111 16.90 -18.02 0.29
CA GLN A 111 17.15 -17.77 1.71
C GLN A 111 17.44 -16.30 1.96
N PHE A 112 16.87 -15.78 3.03
CA PHE A 112 17.20 -14.49 3.63
C PHE A 112 17.78 -14.73 5.01
N GLU A 113 18.97 -14.18 5.25
CA GLU A 113 19.59 -14.20 6.56
C GLU A 113 19.36 -12.88 7.28
N SER A 114 19.37 -12.93 8.60
CA SER A 114 19.42 -11.71 9.42
C SER A 114 20.68 -10.92 9.07
N ASP A 115 20.53 -9.63 8.80
CA ASP A 115 21.61 -8.69 8.48
C ASP A 115 21.53 -7.49 9.43
N PRO A 116 21.80 -7.67 10.74
CA PRO A 116 21.61 -6.64 11.75
C PRO A 116 22.36 -5.36 11.40
N GLN A 117 21.80 -4.23 11.80
CA GLN A 117 22.38 -2.91 11.56
C GLN A 117 22.86 -2.25 12.85
N GLU A 118 23.62 -1.17 12.71
CA GLU A 118 24.04 -0.35 13.85
C GLU A 118 22.80 0.16 14.60
N GLY A 119 22.77 -0.05 15.91
CA GLY A 119 21.64 0.29 16.77
C GLY A 119 20.70 -0.87 17.07
N ASP A 120 20.75 -1.99 16.34
CA ASP A 120 19.99 -3.19 16.68
C ASP A 120 20.54 -3.81 17.99
N ALA A 121 19.65 -4.32 18.85
CA ALA A 121 20.05 -5.13 19.99
C ALA A 121 20.79 -6.43 19.58
N ASP A 122 21.70 -6.92 20.44
CA ASP A 122 22.64 -8.02 20.14
C ASP A 122 21.98 -9.29 19.57
N ASP A 123 20.80 -9.68 20.07
CA ASP A 123 20.09 -10.90 19.65
C ASP A 123 18.98 -10.64 18.61
N LYS A 124 18.89 -9.38 18.14
CA LYS A 124 17.87 -8.92 17.21
C LYS A 124 18.45 -8.53 15.86
N THR A 125 17.52 -8.27 14.96
CA THR A 125 17.77 -7.69 13.64
C THR A 125 16.55 -6.86 13.27
N SER A 126 16.76 -5.74 12.59
CA SER A 126 15.71 -5.02 11.89
C SER A 126 15.79 -5.17 10.38
N ARG A 127 16.74 -5.98 9.89
CA ARG A 127 17.00 -6.12 8.46
C ARG A 127 17.33 -7.57 8.08
N PHE A 128 16.92 -7.95 6.87
CA PHE A 128 17.24 -9.24 6.27
C PHE A 128 17.87 -9.04 4.90
N LYS A 129 18.75 -9.96 4.51
CA LYS A 129 19.45 -9.93 3.22
C LYS A 129 19.32 -11.25 2.49
N GLY A 130 18.91 -11.17 1.23
CA GLY A 130 18.89 -12.27 0.27
C GLY A 130 19.59 -11.88 -1.03
N VAL A 131 19.85 -12.87 -1.89
CA VAL A 131 20.43 -12.67 -3.23
C VAL A 131 19.54 -13.26 -4.29
N ILE A 132 18.96 -12.42 -5.14
CA ILE A 132 18.14 -12.82 -6.27
C ILE A 132 18.99 -13.64 -7.27
N PRO A 133 18.51 -14.82 -7.71
CA PRO A 133 19.17 -15.63 -8.73
C PRO A 133 19.41 -14.84 -10.01
N GLU A 134 20.53 -15.10 -10.69
CA GLU A 134 20.91 -14.40 -11.94
C GLU A 134 19.81 -14.41 -13.00
N SER A 135 19.08 -15.52 -13.12
CA SER A 135 17.97 -15.67 -14.07
C SER A 135 16.81 -14.70 -13.84
N LEU A 136 16.71 -14.10 -12.66
CA LEU A 136 15.63 -13.21 -12.23
C LEU A 136 16.08 -11.76 -12.00
N ARG A 137 17.38 -11.46 -12.05
CA ARG A 137 17.89 -10.09 -11.86
C ARG A 137 17.42 -9.18 -12.99
N GLY A 138 17.01 -7.96 -12.63
CA GLY A 138 16.50 -6.95 -13.58
C GLY A 138 15.12 -7.25 -14.17
N LYS A 139 14.44 -8.32 -13.72
CA LYS A 139 13.07 -8.65 -14.13
C LYS A 139 12.10 -8.29 -13.02
N ALA A 140 10.85 -8.04 -13.38
CA ALA A 140 9.75 -8.00 -12.42
C ALA A 140 9.55 -9.39 -11.80
N VAL A 141 9.48 -9.46 -10.48
CA VAL A 141 9.31 -10.70 -9.71
C VAL A 141 8.19 -10.57 -8.68
N ASP A 142 7.45 -11.65 -8.47
CA ASP A 142 6.57 -11.82 -7.31
C ASP A 142 7.35 -12.54 -6.21
N ILE A 143 7.30 -12.01 -5.00
CA ILE A 143 8.01 -12.55 -3.83
C ILE A 143 6.98 -12.86 -2.74
N THR A 144 7.07 -14.06 -2.16
CA THR A 144 6.29 -14.46 -0.98
C THR A 144 7.20 -15.00 0.10
N ILE A 145 7.07 -14.48 1.32
CA ILE A 145 7.73 -14.97 2.53
C ILE A 145 6.63 -15.41 3.49
N PRO A 146 6.42 -16.72 3.70
CA PRO A 146 5.25 -17.20 4.44
C PRO A 146 5.37 -17.01 5.97
N ASN A 147 6.59 -16.82 6.49
CA ASN A 147 6.92 -17.06 7.90
C ASN A 147 7.81 -15.98 8.52
N LEU A 148 7.54 -14.70 8.29
CA LEU A 148 8.22 -13.63 9.02
C LEU A 148 7.64 -13.53 10.43
N ARG A 149 8.45 -13.70 11.46
CA ARG A 149 8.02 -13.45 12.85
C ARG A 149 8.42 -12.06 13.30
N ILE A 150 7.46 -11.32 13.84
CA ILE A 150 7.70 -10.06 14.56
C ILE A 150 7.00 -10.24 15.91
N GLU A 151 7.76 -10.12 16.99
CA GLU A 151 7.32 -10.46 18.34
C GLU A 151 6.72 -11.88 18.44
N LYS A 152 5.46 -12.02 18.89
CA LYS A 152 4.75 -13.30 19.04
C LYS A 152 3.90 -13.65 17.82
N GLU A 153 3.89 -12.79 16.81
CA GLU A 153 3.05 -12.92 15.63
C GLU A 153 3.85 -13.45 14.44
N ARG A 154 3.12 -14.00 13.47
CA ARG A 154 3.69 -14.54 12.23
C ARG A 154 2.93 -13.96 11.05
N PHE A 155 3.69 -13.36 10.15
CA PHE A 155 3.20 -12.65 9.00
C PHE A 155 3.62 -13.34 7.71
N ARG A 156 2.72 -13.31 6.74
CA ARG A 156 3.05 -13.59 5.35
C ARG A 156 3.32 -12.26 4.67
N VAL A 157 4.52 -12.12 4.11
CA VAL A 157 4.89 -10.97 3.27
C VAL A 157 4.69 -11.38 1.83
N GLY A 158 4.01 -10.55 1.04
CA GLY A 158 3.83 -10.75 -0.39
C GLY A 158 3.97 -9.42 -1.10
N PHE A 159 4.81 -9.35 -2.13
CA PHE A 159 4.97 -8.15 -2.93
C PHE A 159 5.46 -8.47 -4.34
N THR A 160 5.22 -7.55 -5.26
CA THR A 160 5.78 -7.58 -6.62
C THR A 160 6.85 -6.50 -6.71
N SER A 161 8.01 -6.81 -7.31
CA SER A 161 9.14 -5.88 -7.42
C SER A 161 8.92 -4.75 -8.43
N ALA A 162 7.87 -4.88 -9.24
CA ALA A 162 7.27 -3.81 -10.02
C ALA A 162 5.88 -3.55 -9.43
N PRO A 163 5.33 -2.32 -9.49
CA PRO A 163 3.92 -2.12 -9.21
C PRO A 163 3.09 -3.12 -10.03
N PRO A 164 1.99 -3.67 -9.46
CA PRO A 164 1.13 -4.60 -10.17
C PRO A 164 0.71 -4.01 -11.53
N PRO A 165 0.47 -4.83 -12.58
CA PRO A 165 -0.11 -4.33 -13.81
C PRO A 165 -1.43 -3.64 -13.46
N ASP A 166 -1.46 -2.35 -13.76
CA ASP A 166 -2.43 -1.37 -13.36
C ASP A 166 -3.88 -1.76 -13.68
N HIS A 167 -4.70 -1.95 -12.64
CA HIS A 167 -6.15 -1.72 -12.74
C HIS A 167 -6.58 -0.38 -12.14
N ALA A 168 -5.62 0.49 -11.80
CA ALA A 168 -5.82 1.92 -11.63
C ALA A 168 -4.83 2.60 -12.59
N ALA A 169 -5.30 3.36 -13.58
CA ALA A 169 -4.46 3.97 -14.61
C ALA A 169 -3.13 4.50 -14.03
N ALA A 170 -2.01 3.92 -14.46
CA ALA A 170 -0.68 4.16 -13.89
C ALA A 170 -0.39 5.65 -13.74
N MET A 171 0.07 6.10 -12.57
CA MET A 171 0.48 7.48 -12.40
C MET A 171 1.71 7.73 -13.30
N PRO A 172 1.68 8.73 -14.19
CA PRO A 172 2.84 9.01 -15.02
C PRO A 172 4.02 9.46 -14.16
N ALA A 173 5.24 9.08 -14.56
CA ALA A 173 6.46 9.61 -13.97
C ALA A 173 6.65 11.08 -14.38
N ALA A 174 7.30 11.86 -13.51
CA ALA A 174 7.68 13.23 -13.84
C ALA A 174 8.72 13.25 -14.99
N LEU A 175 8.58 14.23 -15.89
CA LEU A 175 9.55 14.48 -16.96
C LEU A 175 10.86 15.09 -16.45
N ALA A 176 11.93 14.89 -17.22
CA ALA A 176 13.18 15.62 -17.02
C ALA A 176 13.00 17.12 -17.30
N ASP A 177 13.79 17.99 -16.64
CA ASP A 177 13.61 19.45 -16.65
C ASP A 177 13.59 20.08 -18.06
N ASN A 178 14.42 19.60 -18.98
CA ASN A 178 14.50 20.10 -20.36
C ASN A 178 13.27 19.71 -21.20
N GLU A 179 12.79 18.48 -21.03
CA GLU A 179 11.59 17.97 -21.69
C GLU A 179 10.33 18.66 -21.13
N SER A 180 10.26 18.82 -19.81
CA SER A 180 9.19 19.57 -19.13
C SER A 180 9.14 21.02 -19.62
N THR A 181 10.29 21.71 -19.68
CA THR A 181 10.35 23.08 -20.20
C THR A 181 9.81 23.18 -21.63
N THR A 182 10.21 22.25 -22.51
CA THR A 182 9.74 22.22 -23.89
C THR A 182 8.23 21.95 -23.96
N LEU A 183 7.74 21.01 -23.14
CA LEU A 183 6.34 20.65 -23.06
C LEU A 183 5.46 21.81 -22.56
N PHE A 184 5.89 22.58 -21.58
CA PHE A 184 5.05 23.63 -20.99
C PHE A 184 5.23 25.01 -21.62
N LEU A 185 6.39 25.32 -22.22
CA LEU A 185 6.68 26.67 -22.71
C LEU A 185 6.61 26.82 -24.23
N THR A 186 6.09 25.80 -24.92
CA THR A 186 5.83 25.83 -26.37
C THR A 186 4.37 25.52 -26.64
N PRO A 187 3.62 26.31 -27.43
CA PRO A 187 2.25 25.97 -27.83
C PRO A 187 2.16 24.69 -28.67
N GLY A 188 1.01 24.03 -28.67
CA GLY A 188 0.69 22.90 -29.56
C GLY A 188 -0.72 22.36 -29.32
N GLY A 189 -1.37 21.82 -30.37
CA GLY A 189 -2.74 21.31 -30.28
C GLY A 189 -3.72 22.33 -29.67
N THR A 190 -4.45 21.93 -28.63
CA THR A 190 -5.35 22.83 -27.86
C THR A 190 -4.65 23.61 -26.75
N TYR A 191 -3.36 23.36 -26.51
CA TYR A 191 -2.55 24.12 -25.54
C TYR A 191 -1.88 25.33 -26.20
N THR A 192 -2.36 26.52 -25.89
CA THR A 192 -2.05 27.76 -26.59
C THR A 192 -1.09 28.69 -25.81
N GLU A 193 -0.56 29.72 -26.47
CA GLU A 193 0.25 30.76 -25.79
C GLU A 193 -0.55 31.47 -24.67
N ALA A 194 -1.87 31.63 -24.85
CA ALA A 194 -2.75 32.18 -23.83
C ALA A 194 -2.81 31.28 -22.59
N ASP A 195 -2.82 29.96 -22.77
CA ASP A 195 -2.77 29.00 -21.66
C ASP A 195 -1.41 29.04 -20.94
N ILE A 196 -0.30 29.15 -21.68
CA ILE A 196 1.05 29.29 -21.11
C ILE A 196 1.12 30.55 -20.24
N ALA A 197 0.59 31.68 -20.73
CA ALA A 197 0.50 32.91 -19.98
C ALA A 197 -0.42 32.79 -18.75
N ALA A 198 -1.59 32.15 -18.90
CA ALA A 198 -2.53 31.92 -17.80
C ALA A 198 -1.95 31.03 -16.69
N ASN A 199 -1.04 30.12 -17.04
CA ASN A 199 -0.32 29.28 -16.08
C ASN A 199 0.98 29.92 -15.54
N GLY A 200 1.24 31.19 -15.86
CA GLY A 200 2.37 31.95 -15.33
C GLY A 200 3.71 31.68 -16.01
N ARG A 201 3.72 31.04 -17.19
CA ARG A 201 4.94 30.61 -17.90
C ARG A 201 5.85 29.72 -17.04
N LEU A 202 5.24 28.85 -16.24
CA LEU A 202 5.91 27.87 -15.40
C LEU A 202 5.68 26.47 -15.97
N THR A 203 6.56 25.53 -15.62
CA THR A 203 6.27 24.09 -15.73
C THR A 203 5.41 23.62 -14.56
N ALA A 204 4.83 22.41 -14.65
CA ALA A 204 4.08 21.83 -13.55
C ALA A 204 4.93 21.67 -12.28
N GLN A 205 6.18 21.20 -12.40
CA GLN A 205 7.10 21.04 -11.27
C GLN A 205 7.41 22.37 -10.57
N GLN A 206 7.56 23.44 -11.36
CA GLN A 206 7.83 24.78 -10.82
C GLN A 206 6.60 25.34 -10.09
N LYS A 207 5.42 25.24 -10.70
CA LYS A 207 4.17 25.77 -10.12
C LYS A 207 3.77 25.03 -8.84
N PHE A 208 3.98 23.72 -8.81
CA PHE A 208 3.54 22.84 -7.71
C PHE A 208 4.71 22.35 -6.84
N LYS A 209 5.79 23.12 -6.74
CA LYS A 209 6.93 22.76 -5.90
C LYS A 209 6.50 22.53 -4.45
N GLY A 210 6.81 21.35 -3.91
CA GLY A 210 6.44 20.95 -2.55
C GLY A 210 4.99 20.52 -2.38
N PHE A 211 4.23 20.38 -3.47
CA PHE A 211 2.87 19.85 -3.43
C PHE A 211 2.87 18.38 -3.01
N GLN A 212 1.96 18.02 -2.10
CA GLN A 212 1.74 16.65 -1.66
C GLN A 212 0.46 16.11 -2.29
N ALA A 213 0.62 15.12 -3.17
CA ALA A 213 -0.51 14.40 -3.75
C ALA A 213 -1.10 13.44 -2.72
N LYS A 214 -2.43 13.26 -2.75
CA LYS A 214 -3.19 12.41 -1.82
C LYS A 214 -3.75 11.13 -2.47
N HIS A 215 -3.61 11.03 -3.79
CA HIS A 215 -4.18 10.03 -4.70
C HIS A 215 -5.39 9.25 -4.17
N ASP A 216 -6.46 9.96 -3.79
CA ASP A 216 -7.68 9.33 -3.29
C ASP A 216 -8.38 8.57 -4.42
N VAL A 217 -8.21 7.25 -4.43
CA VAL A 217 -8.77 6.31 -5.41
C VAL A 217 -10.27 6.08 -5.24
N ASN A 218 -10.89 6.66 -4.20
CA ASN A 218 -12.30 6.47 -3.87
C ASN A 218 -13.11 7.79 -3.97
N PRO A 219 -13.15 8.44 -5.16
CA PRO A 219 -13.91 9.68 -5.35
C PRO A 219 -15.41 9.43 -5.18
N LYS A 220 -16.09 10.36 -4.51
CA LYS A 220 -17.54 10.32 -4.27
C LYS A 220 -18.29 10.99 -5.41
N PRO A 221 -19.57 10.63 -5.66
CA PRO A 221 -20.40 11.37 -6.61
C PRO A 221 -20.35 12.89 -6.34
N GLY A 222 -20.10 13.67 -7.39
CA GLY A 222 -19.87 15.12 -7.33
C GLY A 222 -18.41 15.53 -7.17
N ASP A 223 -17.49 14.64 -6.78
CA ASP A 223 -16.06 14.95 -6.75
C ASP A 223 -15.51 15.14 -8.18
N ARG A 224 -14.60 16.09 -8.33
CA ARG A 224 -13.82 16.24 -9.56
C ARG A 224 -12.79 15.11 -9.65
N LEU A 225 -12.62 14.59 -10.86
CA LEU A 225 -11.70 13.51 -11.19
C LEU A 225 -10.48 14.07 -11.90
N CYS A 226 -9.31 13.51 -11.60
CA CYS A 226 -8.12 13.74 -12.39
C CYS A 226 -8.34 13.15 -13.79
N PRO A 227 -8.14 13.92 -14.87
CA PRO A 227 -8.36 13.45 -16.24
C PRO A 227 -7.48 12.28 -16.69
N ILE A 228 -6.36 12.04 -15.99
CA ILE A 228 -5.39 10.99 -16.32
C ILE A 228 -5.64 9.72 -15.51
N SER A 229 -5.83 9.87 -14.19
CA SER A 229 -5.88 8.74 -13.27
C SER A 229 -7.28 8.30 -12.87
N GLU A 230 -8.29 9.15 -13.11
CA GLU A 230 -9.65 9.01 -12.61
C GLU A 230 -9.78 8.97 -11.06
N THR A 231 -8.70 9.23 -10.34
CA THR A 231 -8.71 9.45 -8.88
C THR A 231 -9.26 10.83 -8.56
N LYS A 232 -9.59 11.11 -7.29
CA LYS A 232 -10.04 12.44 -6.87
C LYS A 232 -8.99 13.51 -7.20
N ALA A 233 -9.41 14.55 -7.90
CA ALA A 233 -8.59 15.70 -8.20
C ALA A 233 -8.39 16.58 -6.96
N ASN A 234 -7.29 17.34 -6.93
CA ASN A 234 -7.04 18.34 -5.92
C ASN A 234 -7.21 19.74 -6.53
N PRO A 235 -8.11 20.59 -6.01
CA PRO A 235 -8.33 21.93 -6.55
C PRO A 235 -7.09 22.84 -6.45
N LEU A 236 -6.12 22.50 -5.60
CA LEU A 236 -4.83 23.20 -5.52
C LEU A 236 -3.86 22.81 -6.65
N CYS A 237 -4.10 21.70 -7.33
CA CYS A 237 -3.33 21.25 -8.49
C CYS A 237 -4.15 21.49 -9.77
N ALA A 238 -4.26 22.76 -10.16
CA ALA A 238 -5.07 23.20 -11.30
C ALA A 238 -4.23 23.80 -12.45
N TRP A 239 -4.60 23.45 -13.69
CA TRP A 239 -3.94 23.90 -14.90
C TRP A 239 -4.93 24.36 -15.96
N VAL A 240 -4.57 25.40 -16.71
CA VAL A 240 -5.39 25.92 -17.81
C VAL A 240 -4.95 25.30 -19.14
N ILE A 241 -5.90 24.76 -19.91
CA ILE A 241 -5.70 24.21 -21.26
C ILE A 241 -6.90 24.60 -22.13
N GLY A 242 -6.68 25.16 -23.31
CA GLY A 242 -7.77 25.59 -24.20
C GLY A 242 -8.69 26.62 -23.55
N GLY A 243 -8.16 27.47 -22.67
CA GLY A 243 -8.91 28.47 -21.90
C GLY A 243 -9.77 27.91 -20.77
N LYS A 244 -9.68 26.60 -20.46
CA LYS A 244 -10.48 25.94 -19.43
C LYS A 244 -9.58 25.43 -18.30
N THR A 245 -10.09 25.51 -17.08
CA THR A 245 -9.37 25.04 -15.89
C THR A 245 -9.67 23.57 -15.63
N TYR A 246 -8.62 22.77 -15.53
CA TYR A 246 -8.66 21.36 -15.16
C TYR A 246 -7.99 21.17 -13.81
N GLU A 247 -8.46 20.20 -13.02
CA GLU A 247 -7.90 19.85 -11.72
C GLU A 247 -7.30 18.44 -11.79
N PHE A 248 -6.16 18.25 -11.13
CA PHE A 248 -5.37 17.01 -11.20
C PHE A 248 -5.08 16.48 -9.80
N CYS A 249 -4.80 15.19 -9.68
CA CYS A 249 -4.39 14.61 -8.40
C CYS A 249 -2.92 14.92 -8.07
N CYS A 250 -2.06 15.13 -9.09
CA CYS A 250 -0.62 15.37 -8.94
C CYS A 250 -0.01 16.10 -10.16
N PRO A 251 1.19 16.71 -10.02
CA PRO A 251 1.87 17.41 -11.11
C PRO A 251 2.19 16.53 -12.34
N PRO A 252 2.62 15.26 -12.23
CA PRO A 252 2.84 14.42 -13.41
C PRO A 252 1.60 14.23 -14.28
N CYS A 253 0.41 14.17 -13.69
CA CYS A 253 -0.84 14.10 -14.47
C CYS A 253 -1.08 15.38 -15.29
N VAL A 254 -0.58 16.53 -14.84
CA VAL A 254 -0.64 17.77 -15.64
C VAL A 254 0.22 17.62 -16.89
N GLU A 255 1.42 17.03 -16.77
CA GLU A 255 2.33 16.84 -17.90
C GLU A 255 1.71 15.93 -18.95
N GLU A 256 1.18 14.79 -18.52
CA GLU A 256 0.57 13.84 -19.45
C GLU A 256 -0.66 14.44 -20.12
N PHE A 257 -1.47 15.21 -19.39
CA PHE A 257 -2.63 15.86 -19.98
C PHE A 257 -2.28 17.00 -20.94
N VAL A 258 -1.22 17.77 -20.66
CA VAL A 258 -0.69 18.77 -21.62
C VAL A 258 -0.11 18.10 -22.86
N ARG A 259 0.55 16.94 -22.72
CA ARG A 259 1.02 16.14 -23.87
C ARG A 259 -0.16 15.70 -24.73
N THR A 260 -1.20 15.13 -24.12
CA THR A 260 -2.44 14.74 -24.81
C THR A 260 -3.10 15.93 -25.49
N ALA A 261 -3.18 17.09 -24.84
CA ALA A 261 -3.76 18.30 -25.45
C ALA A 261 -3.01 18.76 -26.70
N LYS A 262 -1.69 18.53 -26.75
CA LYS A 262 -0.85 18.87 -27.90
C LYS A 262 -0.94 17.85 -29.03
N GLU A 263 -0.85 16.58 -28.69
CA GLU A 263 -0.69 15.48 -29.65
C GLU A 263 -2.03 14.90 -30.11
N LYS A 264 -3.03 14.91 -29.23
CA LYS A 264 -4.36 14.32 -29.43
C LYS A 264 -5.47 15.22 -28.87
N PRO A 265 -5.61 16.46 -29.38
CA PRO A 265 -6.52 17.46 -28.83
C PRO A 265 -7.99 17.00 -28.75
N ASP A 266 -8.43 16.13 -29.66
CA ASP A 266 -9.80 15.60 -29.70
C ASP A 266 -10.12 14.64 -28.53
N GLU A 267 -9.10 14.13 -27.82
CA GLU A 267 -9.28 13.29 -26.61
C GLU A 267 -9.53 14.13 -25.34
N ILE A 268 -9.28 15.45 -25.40
CA ILE A 268 -9.52 16.37 -24.28
C ILE A 268 -11.00 16.69 -24.19
N LYS A 269 -11.65 16.24 -23.11
CA LYS A 269 -13.06 16.54 -22.84
C LYS A 269 -13.21 17.86 -22.08
N ASP A 270 -14.45 18.33 -21.99
CA ASP A 270 -14.81 19.43 -21.09
C ASP A 270 -14.53 19.10 -19.61
N PRO A 271 -14.14 20.07 -18.77
CA PRO A 271 -13.93 19.85 -17.33
C PRO A 271 -15.11 19.15 -16.63
N GLU A 272 -16.34 19.42 -17.05
CA GLU A 272 -17.57 18.82 -16.50
C GLU A 272 -17.70 17.32 -16.82
N ALA A 273 -16.97 16.82 -17.82
CA ALA A 273 -16.89 15.39 -18.09
C ALA A 273 -16.07 14.64 -17.04
N TYR A 274 -15.21 15.34 -16.29
CA TYR A 274 -14.34 14.78 -15.25
C TYR A 274 -14.93 15.01 -13.86
N VAL A 275 -16.21 14.65 -13.70
CA VAL A 275 -16.92 14.68 -12.42
C VAL A 275 -17.51 13.29 -12.18
N LYS A 276 -17.28 12.73 -11.00
CA LYS A 276 -17.86 11.45 -10.62
C LYS A 276 -19.37 11.57 -10.59
N ARG A 277 -20.06 10.70 -11.33
CA ARG A 277 -21.52 10.61 -11.34
C ARG A 277 -22.02 9.57 -10.35
#